data_AF-A0A7X7S7N9-F1
#
_entry.id   AF-A0A7X7S7N9-F1
#
_cell.length_a   1.000
_cell.length_b   1.000
_cell.length_c   1.000
_cell.angle_alpha   90.00
_cell.angle_beta   90.00
_cell.angle_gamma   90.00
#
_symmetry.space_group_name_H-M   'P 1'
#
loop_
_entity.id
_entity.type
_entity.pdbx_description
1 polymer ?
#
loop_
_entity_poly.entity_id
_entity_poly.type
_entity_poly.pdbx_seq_one_letter_code
_entity_poly.pdbx_strand_id
1 'polypeptide(L)'
;MKVVWRVVYIIYATVLLLVAGSLSLQFQEQLYFKNEGQQALNSNDEYERFYFFYGSLGYHMKTMPPMVVENDDFILAFFEVYRTKEMKNTFYIMLYPQYEGFKPDDRVRYELVFNLPNNERKTIDFDQFRNLQMYVAVNSERQALIYVDEVQNKHPISITVNKVYAVIDEVNEKIYTQTDEYTFAYNITDAELRVGKKVQEGMTELGINEDNFSKKKDLLDDYLYEHNIYPQHHHSMKKYSYVFYLTISGCLIIIILGAYFLFFFKRGKKDYMGRETPTKTFRDFGYQEKKYKDPLLVEDELEDS
;
A
#
# COMPACT_ATOMS: atom_id res chain seq x y z
N MET A 1 39.21 5.95 -7.63
CA MET A 1 38.31 4.76 -7.51
C MET A 1 37.74 4.50 -6.11
N LYS A 2 38.46 4.66 -4.99
CA LYS A 2 37.91 4.32 -3.64
C LYS A 2 36.75 5.20 -3.18
N VAL A 3 36.72 6.48 -3.57
CA VAL A 3 35.67 7.43 -3.16
C VAL A 3 34.35 7.13 -3.87
N VAL A 4 34.38 6.88 -5.18
CA VAL A 4 33.19 6.54 -5.97
C VAL A 4 32.45 5.33 -5.40
N TRP A 5 33.16 4.25 -5.06
CA TRP A 5 32.53 3.06 -4.47
C TRP A 5 31.92 3.30 -3.08
N ARG A 6 32.47 4.24 -2.29
CA ARG A 6 31.88 4.63 -1.01
C ARG A 6 30.60 5.43 -1.21
N VAL A 7 30.59 6.35 -2.17
CA VAL A 7 29.40 7.13 -2.52
C VAL A 7 28.30 6.21 -3.05
N VAL A 8 28.61 5.30 -3.98
CA VAL A 8 27.66 4.30 -4.49
C VAL A 8 27.12 3.42 -3.35
N TYR A 9 27.98 3.01 -2.41
CA TYR A 9 27.55 2.21 -1.27
C TYR A 9 26.60 2.96 -0.34
N ILE A 10 26.87 4.24 -0.06
CA ILE A 10 25.98 5.08 0.76
C ILE A 10 24.62 5.22 0.08
N ILE A 11 24.60 5.51 -1.23
CA ILE A 11 23.36 5.60 -2.01
C ILE A 11 22.59 4.27 -1.92
N TYR A 12 23.26 3.14 -2.14
CA TYR A 12 22.66 1.81 -2.01
C TYR A 12 22.07 1.57 -0.61
N ALA A 13 22.81 1.87 0.46
CA ALA A 13 22.34 1.68 1.82
C ALA A 13 21.12 2.57 2.15
N THR A 14 21.12 3.82 1.69
CA THR A 14 19.98 4.73 1.84
C THR A 14 18.75 4.22 1.09
N VAL A 15 18.91 3.81 -0.18
CA VAL A 15 17.81 3.25 -0.98
C VAL A 15 17.27 1.97 -0.32
N LEU A 16 18.15 1.09 0.14
CA LEU A 16 17.77 -0.14 0.83
C LEU A 16 16.95 0.14 2.10
N LEU A 17 17.38 1.11 2.92
CA LEU A 17 16.63 1.49 4.13
C LEU A 17 15.27 2.09 3.80
N LEU A 18 15.16 2.93 2.76
CA LEU A 18 13.89 3.50 2.34
C LEU A 18 12.92 2.42 1.85
N VAL A 19 13.40 1.51 1.00
CA VAL A 19 12.61 0.39 0.48
C VAL A 19 12.19 -0.54 1.61
N ALA A 20 13.11 -0.93 2.47
CA ALA A 20 12.82 -1.80 3.62
C ALA A 20 11.85 -1.17 4.60
N GLY A 21 12.02 0.12 4.92
CA GLY A 21 11.10 0.88 5.75
C GLY A 21 9.69 0.88 5.16
N SER A 22 9.56 1.23 3.87
CA SER A 22 8.26 1.25 3.17
C SER A 22 7.59 -0.13 3.15
N LEU A 23 8.33 -1.19 2.76
CA LEU A 23 7.81 -2.55 2.72
C LEU A 23 7.39 -3.04 4.12
N SER A 24 8.17 -2.72 5.15
CA SER A 24 7.85 -3.14 6.51
C SER A 24 6.57 -2.52 7.05
N LEU A 25 6.28 -1.26 6.71
CA LEU A 25 5.02 -0.60 7.04
C LEU A 25 3.85 -1.25 6.30
N GLN A 26 4.02 -1.57 5.01
CA GLN A 26 3.00 -2.27 4.24
C GLN A 26 2.71 -3.67 4.82
N PHE A 27 3.74 -4.42 5.19
CA PHE A 27 3.57 -5.74 5.82
C PHE A 27 2.93 -5.63 7.21
N GLN A 28 3.30 -4.62 8.00
CA GLN A 28 2.66 -4.36 9.30
C GLN A 28 1.17 -4.12 9.12
N GLU A 29 0.79 -3.25 8.18
CA GLU A 29 -0.60 -2.94 7.87
C GLU A 29 -1.36 -4.17 7.35
N GLN A 30 -0.77 -4.93 6.41
CA GLN A 30 -1.36 -6.16 5.89
C GLN A 30 -1.61 -7.18 7.00
N LEU A 31 -0.65 -7.36 7.91
CA LEU A 31 -0.78 -8.30 9.02
C LEU A 31 -1.82 -7.84 10.04
N TYR A 32 -1.90 -6.54 10.29
CA TYR A 32 -2.94 -5.95 11.15
C TYR A 32 -4.34 -6.25 10.59
N PHE A 33 -4.62 -5.90 9.33
CA PHE A 33 -5.93 -6.14 8.74
C PHE A 33 -6.24 -7.62 8.56
N LYS A 34 -5.24 -8.45 8.21
CA LYS A 34 -5.42 -9.90 8.13
C LYS A 34 -5.87 -10.52 9.45
N ASN A 35 -5.39 -10.01 10.58
CA ASN A 35 -5.73 -10.57 11.88
C ASN A 35 -6.93 -9.87 12.51
N GLU A 36 -6.83 -8.57 12.74
CA GLU A 36 -7.85 -7.79 13.47
C GLU A 36 -9.06 -7.50 12.56
N GLY A 37 -8.84 -7.24 11.27
CA GLY A 37 -9.92 -7.05 10.31
C GLY A 37 -10.68 -8.33 10.00
N GLN A 38 -10.00 -9.49 9.92
CA GLN A 38 -10.69 -10.78 9.78
C GLN A 38 -11.48 -11.14 11.04
N GLN A 39 -10.95 -10.84 12.23
CA GLN A 39 -11.69 -11.00 13.48
C GLN A 39 -12.95 -10.14 13.51
N ALA A 40 -12.85 -8.88 13.06
CA ALA A 40 -14.02 -8.01 12.93
C ALA A 40 -15.05 -8.59 11.95
N LEU A 41 -14.63 -9.03 10.75
CA LEU A 41 -15.54 -9.67 9.78
C LEU A 41 -16.24 -10.91 10.32
N ASN A 42 -15.52 -11.71 11.11
CA ASN A 42 -16.07 -12.92 11.73
C ASN A 42 -16.86 -12.64 13.01
N SER A 43 -16.96 -11.38 13.46
CA SER A 43 -17.73 -11.05 14.66
C SER A 43 -19.22 -11.32 14.42
N ASN A 44 -19.86 -11.93 15.41
CA ASN A 44 -21.32 -12.11 15.43
C ASN A 44 -22.05 -10.81 15.80
N ASP A 45 -21.32 -9.84 16.36
CA ASP A 45 -21.86 -8.51 16.59
C ASP A 45 -21.75 -7.71 15.28
N GLU A 46 -22.88 -7.49 14.63
CA GLU A 46 -22.99 -6.66 13.42
C GLU A 46 -22.37 -5.28 13.62
N TYR A 47 -22.53 -4.70 14.81
CA TYR A 47 -21.97 -3.40 15.13
C TYR A 47 -20.44 -3.44 15.09
N GLU A 48 -19.80 -4.40 15.78
CA GLU A 48 -18.34 -4.56 15.74
C GLU A 48 -17.83 -4.88 14.32
N ARG A 49 -18.59 -5.71 13.58
CA ARG A 49 -18.27 -6.11 12.22
C ARG A 49 -18.09 -4.93 11.30
N PHE A 50 -19.01 -3.96 11.36
CA PHE A 50 -18.97 -2.79 10.49
C PHE A 50 -18.10 -1.66 11.04
N TYR A 51 -18.22 -1.38 12.34
CA TYR A 51 -17.58 -0.23 12.99
C TYR A 51 -16.06 -0.22 12.80
N PHE A 52 -15.42 -1.39 12.78
CA PHE A 52 -14.00 -1.51 12.51
C PHE A 52 -13.58 -0.81 11.21
N PHE A 53 -14.37 -0.94 10.14
CA PHE A 53 -13.99 -0.43 8.82
C PHE A 53 -14.39 1.04 8.63
N TYR A 54 -15.68 1.36 8.76
CA TYR A 54 -16.18 2.71 8.48
C TYR A 54 -15.81 3.72 9.57
N GLY A 55 -15.65 3.28 10.82
CA GLY A 55 -15.35 4.16 11.95
C GLY A 55 -14.02 4.87 11.82
N SER A 56 -13.10 4.34 10.99
CA SER A 56 -11.78 4.91 10.74
C SER A 56 -11.74 6.04 9.71
N LEU A 57 -12.87 6.41 9.11
CA LEU A 57 -12.92 7.31 7.95
C LEU A 57 -13.24 8.77 8.30
N GLY A 58 -13.97 9.00 9.39
CA GLY A 58 -14.44 10.34 9.75
C GLY A 58 -15.49 10.29 10.86
N TYR A 59 -16.28 11.36 10.99
CA TYR A 59 -17.43 11.36 11.89
C TYR A 59 -18.50 10.40 11.38
N HIS A 60 -19.11 9.65 12.29
CA HIS A 60 -20.06 8.60 11.95
C HIS A 60 -21.02 8.33 13.12
N MET A 61 -22.13 7.66 12.82
CA MET A 61 -22.98 7.07 13.85
C MET A 61 -22.57 5.63 14.13
N LYS A 62 -22.80 5.17 15.37
CA LYS A 62 -22.58 3.79 15.80
C LYS A 62 -23.81 2.89 15.62
N THR A 63 -24.86 3.39 14.99
CA THR A 63 -26.10 2.65 14.78
C THR A 63 -26.05 1.84 13.48
N MET A 64 -27.14 1.13 13.19
CA MET A 64 -27.33 0.50 11.89
C MET A 64 -27.16 1.53 10.75
N PRO A 65 -26.58 1.10 9.61
CA PRO A 65 -26.40 1.96 8.44
C PRO A 65 -27.75 2.42 7.86
N PRO A 66 -27.79 3.57 7.17
CA PRO A 66 -28.96 4.05 6.43
C PRO A 66 -29.66 3.01 5.55
N MET A 67 -28.90 2.06 4.99
CA MET A 67 -29.45 0.97 4.17
C MET A 67 -28.58 -0.27 4.27
N VAL A 68 -29.25 -1.43 4.42
CA VAL A 68 -28.68 -2.77 4.26
C VAL A 68 -29.56 -3.53 3.28
N VAL A 69 -28.94 -4.21 2.32
CA VAL A 69 -29.61 -5.21 1.49
C VAL A 69 -28.86 -6.51 1.57
N GLU A 70 -29.59 -7.59 1.80
CA GLU A 70 -29.07 -8.93 2.04
C GLU A 70 -29.78 -9.93 1.14
N ASN A 71 -29.00 -10.86 0.58
CA ASN A 71 -29.50 -12.06 -0.09
C ASN A 71 -28.53 -13.23 0.18
N ASP A 72 -28.82 -14.39 -0.39
CA ASP A 72 -28.02 -15.61 -0.20
C ASP A 72 -26.56 -15.50 -0.69
N ASP A 73 -26.24 -14.52 -1.54
CA ASP A 73 -24.92 -14.34 -2.14
C ASP A 73 -24.05 -13.34 -1.38
N PHE A 74 -24.63 -12.25 -0.90
CA PHE A 74 -23.91 -11.16 -0.26
C PHE A 74 -24.84 -10.31 0.62
N ILE A 75 -24.20 -9.46 1.41
CA ILE A 75 -24.85 -8.30 2.00
C ILE A 75 -24.11 -7.04 1.56
N LEU A 76 -24.88 -5.98 1.32
CA LEU A 76 -24.42 -4.66 0.94
C LEU A 76 -24.94 -3.65 1.97
N ALA A 77 -24.05 -2.81 2.51
CA ALA A 77 -24.36 -1.85 3.55
C ALA A 77 -23.84 -0.45 3.21
N PHE A 78 -24.67 0.58 3.40
CA PHE A 78 -24.36 1.98 3.12
C PHE A 78 -24.14 2.75 4.41
N PHE A 79 -22.91 3.12 4.72
CA PHE A 79 -22.61 3.93 5.90
C PHE A 79 -22.48 5.40 5.52
N GLU A 80 -23.11 6.28 6.30
CA GLU A 80 -22.92 7.72 6.20
C GLU A 80 -21.69 8.12 7.03
N VAL A 81 -20.74 8.80 6.42
CA VAL A 81 -19.52 9.28 7.07
C VAL A 81 -19.23 10.71 6.62
N TYR A 82 -19.07 11.62 7.58
CA TYR A 82 -18.55 12.95 7.29
C TYR A 82 -17.03 12.95 7.40
N ARG A 83 -16.35 13.14 6.27
CA ARG A 83 -14.89 13.14 6.22
C ARG A 83 -14.35 14.55 6.45
N THR A 84 -13.56 14.70 7.50
CA THR A 84 -13.01 15.99 7.94
C THR A 84 -11.97 16.56 6.98
N LYS A 85 -11.27 15.70 6.22
CA LYS A 85 -10.28 16.15 5.24
C LYS A 85 -10.95 16.80 4.02
N GLU A 86 -12.06 16.23 3.58
CA GLU A 86 -12.84 16.72 2.43
C GLU A 86 -13.94 17.72 2.84
N MET A 87 -14.21 17.86 4.14
CA MET A 87 -15.30 18.67 4.71
C MET A 87 -16.66 18.34 4.08
N LYS A 88 -16.87 17.05 3.78
CA LYS A 88 -18.02 16.57 3.01
C LYS A 88 -18.59 15.29 3.56
N ASN A 89 -19.90 15.12 3.33
CA ASN A 89 -20.62 13.91 3.64
C ASN A 89 -20.44 12.87 2.53
N THR A 90 -20.09 11.65 2.90
CA THR A 90 -19.78 10.56 1.98
C THR A 90 -20.48 9.27 2.38
N PHE A 91 -20.85 8.47 1.39
CA PHE A 91 -21.17 7.07 1.59
C PHE A 91 -19.89 6.25 1.61
N TYR A 92 -19.75 5.43 2.64
CA TYR A 92 -18.86 4.28 2.62
C TYR A 92 -19.72 3.03 2.41
N ILE A 93 -19.62 2.46 1.22
CA ILE A 93 -20.49 1.34 0.81
C ILE A 93 -19.66 0.06 0.84
N MET A 94 -20.09 -0.88 1.66
CA MET A 94 -19.41 -2.15 1.89
C MET A 94 -20.24 -3.30 1.31
N LEU A 95 -19.60 -4.23 0.61
CA LEU A 95 -20.20 -5.47 0.14
C LEU A 95 -19.40 -6.65 0.70
N TYR A 96 -20.09 -7.63 1.26
CA TYR A 96 -19.49 -8.84 1.78
C TYR A 96 -20.21 -10.08 1.25
N PRO A 97 -19.49 -11.02 0.63
CA PRO A 97 -20.08 -12.28 0.18
C PRO A 97 -20.49 -13.13 1.38
N GLN A 98 -21.65 -13.79 1.30
CA GLN A 98 -22.13 -14.74 2.30
C GLN A 98 -21.65 -16.17 2.04
N TYR A 99 -21.34 -16.50 0.79
CA TYR A 99 -21.05 -17.88 0.40
C TYR A 99 -19.62 -18.31 0.80
N GLU A 100 -19.52 -19.31 1.68
CA GLU A 100 -18.25 -19.90 2.17
C GLU A 100 -17.42 -20.59 1.07
N GLY A 101 -18.01 -20.89 -0.09
CA GLY A 101 -17.34 -21.64 -1.15
C GLY A 101 -16.43 -20.82 -2.06
N PHE A 102 -16.35 -19.49 -1.87
CA PHE A 102 -15.42 -18.66 -2.65
C PHE A 102 -14.00 -18.82 -2.13
N LYS A 103 -13.11 -19.26 -3.01
CA LYS A 103 -11.68 -19.23 -2.70
C LYS A 103 -11.19 -17.80 -2.90
N PRO A 104 -10.25 -17.32 -2.08
CA PRO A 104 -9.60 -16.02 -2.28
C PRO A 104 -9.01 -15.79 -3.69
N ASP A 105 -8.80 -16.87 -4.44
CA ASP A 105 -8.25 -16.86 -5.79
C ASP A 105 -9.32 -16.70 -6.90
N ASP A 106 -10.61 -16.82 -6.56
CA ASP A 106 -11.70 -16.64 -7.51
C ASP A 106 -11.80 -15.15 -7.87
N ARG A 107 -11.49 -14.83 -9.13
CA ARG A 107 -11.56 -13.46 -9.64
C ARG A 107 -13.02 -13.04 -9.81
N VAL A 108 -13.62 -12.61 -8.71
CA VAL A 108 -14.96 -12.00 -8.70
C VAL A 108 -14.81 -10.48 -8.72
N ARG A 109 -15.54 -9.84 -9.63
CA ARG A 109 -15.70 -8.38 -9.67
C ARG A 109 -17.15 -8.05 -9.35
N TYR A 110 -17.32 -7.11 -8.44
CA TYR A 110 -18.64 -6.54 -8.14
C TYR A 110 -18.74 -5.13 -8.71
N GLU A 111 -19.94 -4.77 -9.18
CA GLU A 111 -20.29 -3.41 -9.58
C GLU A 111 -21.61 -3.02 -8.93
N LEU A 112 -21.71 -1.78 -8.44
CA LEU A 112 -22.96 -1.17 -7.98
C LEU A 112 -23.49 -0.24 -9.07
N VAL A 113 -24.72 -0.47 -9.50
CA VAL A 113 -25.41 0.39 -10.45
C VAL A 113 -26.56 1.10 -9.75
N PHE A 114 -26.52 2.43 -9.71
CA PHE A 114 -27.68 3.24 -9.36
C PHE A 114 -28.53 3.44 -10.60
N ASN A 115 -29.77 2.95 -10.56
CA ASN A 115 -30.75 3.16 -11.61
C ASN A 115 -31.53 4.45 -11.32
N LEU A 116 -31.40 5.41 -12.22
CA LEU A 116 -31.92 6.76 -12.07
C LEU A 116 -33.19 6.95 -12.91
N PRO A 117 -33.94 8.04 -12.70
CA PRO A 117 -35.03 8.41 -13.59
C PRO A 117 -34.56 8.54 -15.05
N ASN A 118 -35.48 8.37 -16.00
CA ASN A 118 -35.21 8.45 -17.44
C ASN A 118 -34.24 7.37 -17.99
N ASN A 119 -34.16 6.22 -17.33
CA ASN A 119 -33.28 5.10 -17.71
C ASN A 119 -31.76 5.44 -17.69
N GLU A 120 -31.35 6.50 -16.99
CA GLU A 120 -29.94 6.77 -16.74
C GLU A 120 -29.39 5.78 -15.69
N ARG A 121 -28.14 5.34 -15.87
CA ARG A 121 -27.46 4.43 -14.93
C ARG A 121 -26.12 5.02 -14.53
N LYS A 122 -25.82 5.01 -13.23
CA LYS A 122 -24.50 5.36 -12.69
C LYS A 122 -23.86 4.11 -12.11
N THR A 123 -22.79 3.62 -12.73
CA THR A 123 -22.04 2.46 -12.27
C THR A 123 -20.87 2.89 -11.38
N ILE A 124 -20.65 2.17 -10.30
CA ILE A 124 -19.56 2.32 -9.35
C ILE A 124 -18.92 0.96 -9.16
N ASP A 125 -17.61 0.88 -9.28
CA ASP A 125 -16.88 -0.38 -9.09
C ASP A 125 -16.69 -0.67 -7.60
N PHE A 126 -16.55 -1.96 -7.27
CA PHE A 126 -16.06 -2.39 -5.99
C PHE A 126 -14.63 -2.89 -6.05
N ASP A 127 -13.85 -2.51 -5.04
CA ASP A 127 -12.49 -2.99 -4.83
C ASP A 127 -12.44 -3.89 -3.61
N GLN A 128 -11.71 -4.99 -3.73
CA GLN A 128 -11.41 -5.82 -2.58
C GLN A 128 -10.63 -5.01 -1.54
N PHE A 129 -11.11 -5.03 -0.30
CA PHE A 129 -10.46 -4.35 0.79
C PHE A 129 -9.25 -5.16 1.25
N ARG A 130 -8.07 -4.77 0.74
CA ARG A 130 -6.81 -5.44 1.04
C ARG A 130 -6.93 -6.94 0.70
N ASN A 131 -6.63 -7.82 1.66
CA ASN A 131 -6.68 -9.28 1.50
C ASN A 131 -7.91 -9.91 2.18
N LEU A 132 -8.95 -9.11 2.48
CA LEU A 132 -10.15 -9.58 3.15
C LEU A 132 -11.24 -9.95 2.14
N GLN A 133 -12.15 -10.84 2.52
CA GLN A 133 -13.38 -11.15 1.77
C GLN A 133 -14.43 -10.08 2.00
N MET A 134 -14.07 -8.85 1.65
CA MET A 134 -14.90 -7.67 1.78
C MET A 134 -14.53 -6.70 0.68
N TYR A 135 -15.52 -6.03 0.12
CA TYR A 135 -15.37 -5.13 -1.01
C TYR A 135 -15.95 -3.76 -0.65
N VAL A 136 -15.35 -2.71 -1.20
CA VAL A 136 -15.74 -1.33 -0.93
C VAL A 136 -15.97 -0.61 -2.25
N ALA A 137 -17.07 0.14 -2.35
CA ALA A 137 -17.36 0.92 -3.55
C ALA A 137 -16.34 2.05 -3.71
N VAL A 138 -15.81 2.21 -4.92
CA VAL A 138 -14.78 3.19 -5.24
C VAL A 138 -15.18 4.09 -6.41
N ASN A 139 -14.74 5.34 -6.37
CA ASN A 139 -14.92 6.27 -7.47
C ASN A 139 -13.99 5.94 -8.66
N SER A 140 -14.02 6.77 -9.70
CA SER A 140 -13.17 6.61 -10.89
C SER A 140 -11.66 6.69 -10.60
N GLU A 141 -11.27 7.31 -9.49
CA GLU A 141 -9.88 7.36 -9.01
C GLU A 141 -9.52 6.19 -8.09
N ARG A 142 -10.41 5.19 -7.96
CA ARG A 142 -10.24 4.00 -7.11
C ARG A 142 -10.12 4.34 -5.63
N GLN A 143 -10.77 5.44 -5.22
CA GLN A 143 -10.86 5.86 -3.82
C GLN A 143 -12.26 5.55 -3.29
N ALA A 144 -12.35 5.10 -2.03
CA ALA A 144 -13.62 4.87 -1.33
C ALA A 144 -14.31 6.19 -0.92
N LEU A 145 -14.57 7.05 -1.90
CA LEU A 145 -15.04 8.41 -1.74
C LEU A 145 -16.24 8.64 -2.66
N ILE A 146 -17.43 8.34 -2.15
CA ILE A 146 -18.70 8.54 -2.85
C ILE A 146 -19.47 9.64 -2.13
N TYR A 147 -19.61 10.82 -2.72
CA TYR A 147 -20.33 11.92 -2.07
C TYR A 147 -21.83 11.62 -2.00
N VAL A 148 -22.43 11.87 -0.82
CA VAL A 148 -23.87 11.63 -0.60
C VAL A 148 -24.71 12.45 -1.58
N ASP A 149 -24.40 13.73 -1.72
CA ASP A 149 -25.12 14.66 -2.59
C ASP A 149 -25.07 14.25 -4.08
N GLU A 150 -23.98 13.62 -4.54
CA GLU A 150 -23.86 13.16 -5.93
C GLU A 150 -24.74 11.95 -6.25
N VAL A 151 -25.18 11.23 -5.21
CA VAL A 151 -26.10 10.11 -5.32
C VAL A 151 -27.53 10.61 -5.09
N GLN A 152 -27.77 11.27 -3.95
CA GLN A 152 -29.11 11.68 -3.52
C GLN A 152 -29.76 12.70 -4.46
N ASN A 153 -29.00 13.68 -4.99
CA ASN A 153 -29.56 14.69 -5.91
C ASN A 153 -30.02 14.10 -7.25
N LYS A 154 -29.59 12.87 -7.59
CA LYS A 154 -30.04 12.18 -8.80
C LYS A 154 -31.30 11.34 -8.57
N HIS A 155 -31.84 11.31 -7.35
CA HIS A 155 -33.05 10.59 -6.96
C HIS A 155 -33.09 9.13 -7.48
N PRO A 156 -32.10 8.28 -7.13
CA PRO A 156 -32.06 6.89 -7.56
C PRO A 156 -33.33 6.15 -7.13
N ILE A 157 -33.85 5.32 -8.05
CA ILE A 157 -35.08 4.55 -7.87
C ILE A 157 -34.74 3.16 -7.30
N SER A 158 -33.69 2.56 -7.82
CA SER A 158 -33.22 1.23 -7.42
C SER A 158 -31.71 1.14 -7.54
N ILE A 159 -31.15 0.15 -6.87
CA ILE A 159 -29.75 -0.25 -7.01
C ILE A 159 -29.68 -1.65 -7.62
N THR A 160 -28.65 -1.93 -8.39
CA THR A 160 -28.37 -3.26 -8.92
C THR A 160 -26.92 -3.61 -8.65
N VAL A 161 -26.70 -4.77 -8.04
CA VAL A 161 -25.36 -5.33 -7.86
C VAL A 161 -25.12 -6.31 -8.99
N ASN A 162 -24.08 -6.08 -9.78
CA ASN A 162 -23.61 -7.01 -10.78
C ASN A 162 -22.45 -7.81 -10.20
N LYS A 163 -22.55 -9.13 -10.21
CA LYS A 163 -21.48 -10.06 -9.82
C LYS A 163 -20.92 -10.69 -11.07
N VAL A 164 -19.69 -10.33 -11.43
CA VAL A 164 -19.00 -10.80 -12.65
C VAL A 164 -17.90 -11.77 -12.27
N TYR A 165 -17.93 -12.98 -12.81
CA TYR A 165 -16.96 -14.03 -12.50
C TYR A 165 -16.66 -14.93 -13.70
N ALA A 166 -15.51 -15.60 -13.65
CA ALA A 166 -15.10 -16.56 -14.65
C ALA A 166 -15.59 -17.96 -14.29
N VAL A 167 -16.17 -18.66 -15.27
CA VAL A 167 -16.60 -20.06 -15.16
C VAL A 167 -15.79 -20.89 -16.16
N ILE A 168 -15.26 -22.02 -15.70
CA ILE A 168 -14.56 -22.99 -16.55
C ILE A 168 -15.56 -24.06 -16.97
N ASP A 169 -15.75 -24.21 -18.28
CA ASP A 169 -16.45 -25.36 -18.84
C ASP A 169 -15.51 -26.55 -18.86
N GLU A 170 -15.74 -27.48 -17.92
CA GLU A 170 -14.93 -28.68 -17.71
C GLU A 170 -14.90 -29.61 -18.93
N VAL A 171 -15.88 -29.52 -19.84
CA VAL A 171 -15.97 -30.38 -21.02
C VAL A 171 -15.14 -29.83 -22.18
N ASN A 172 -15.09 -28.50 -22.33
CA ASN A 172 -14.44 -27.84 -23.47
C ASN A 172 -13.17 -27.08 -23.08
N GLU A 173 -12.77 -27.08 -21.81
CA GLU A 173 -11.66 -26.31 -21.24
C GLU A 173 -11.72 -24.81 -21.60
N LYS A 174 -12.92 -24.27 -21.75
CA LYS A 174 -13.15 -22.87 -22.12
C LYS A 174 -13.53 -22.04 -20.89
N ILE A 175 -12.95 -20.85 -20.82
CA ILE A 175 -13.28 -19.87 -19.78
C ILE A 175 -14.34 -18.92 -20.33
N TYR A 176 -15.49 -18.84 -19.66
CA TYR A 176 -16.55 -17.89 -19.97
C TYR A 176 -16.72 -16.90 -18.82
N THR A 177 -17.18 -15.70 -19.13
CA THR A 177 -17.58 -14.71 -18.12
C THR A 177 -19.08 -14.83 -17.90
N GLN A 178 -19.50 -14.98 -16.65
CA GLN A 178 -20.89 -14.93 -16.23
C GLN A 178 -21.14 -13.66 -15.40
N THR A 179 -22.33 -13.09 -15.54
CA THR A 179 -22.80 -11.95 -14.77
C THR A 179 -24.14 -12.29 -14.14
N ASP A 180 -24.20 -12.26 -12.81
CA ASP A 180 -25.46 -12.35 -12.06
C ASP A 180 -25.87 -10.94 -11.62
N GLU A 181 -27.15 -10.59 -11.77
CA GLU A 181 -27.68 -9.25 -11.44
C GLU A 181 -28.71 -9.34 -10.30
N TYR A 182 -28.55 -8.48 -9.29
CA TYR A 182 -29.43 -8.43 -8.12
C TYR A 182 -29.94 -7.02 -7.91
N THR A 183 -31.24 -6.79 -8.14
CA THR A 183 -31.85 -5.46 -8.05
C THR A 183 -32.67 -5.29 -6.77
N PHE A 184 -32.46 -4.16 -6.09
CA PHE A 184 -33.16 -3.78 -4.86
C PHE A 184 -33.71 -2.36 -4.97
N ALA A 185 -34.81 -2.08 -4.27
CA ALA A 185 -35.33 -0.72 -4.17
C ALA A 185 -34.33 0.18 -3.41
N TYR A 186 -34.14 1.41 -3.88
CA TYR A 186 -33.36 2.40 -3.16
C TYR A 186 -34.27 3.15 -2.18
N ASN A 187 -33.91 3.19 -0.90
CA ASN A 187 -34.78 3.72 0.15
C ASN A 187 -34.08 4.67 1.15
N ILE A 188 -32.84 5.12 0.87
CA ILE A 188 -32.17 6.11 1.73
C ILE A 188 -32.80 7.49 1.45
N THR A 189 -33.47 8.05 2.45
CA THR A 189 -34.02 9.41 2.44
C THR A 189 -33.18 10.36 3.30
N ASP A 190 -33.50 11.65 3.23
CA ASP A 190 -32.84 12.68 4.07
C ASP A 190 -33.05 12.44 5.58
N ALA A 191 -34.05 11.65 5.98
CA ALA A 191 -34.31 11.34 7.39
C ALA A 191 -33.33 10.31 7.98
N GLU A 192 -32.81 9.40 7.15
CA GLU A 192 -31.76 8.45 7.53
C GLU A 192 -30.36 9.09 7.51
N LEU A 193 -30.18 10.18 6.75
CA LEU A 193 -28.91 10.92 6.64
C LEU A 193 -28.78 11.98 7.74
N ARG A 194 -28.10 11.61 8.83
CA ARG A 194 -28.02 12.40 10.07
C ARG A 194 -26.64 12.95 10.35
N VAL A 195 -25.58 12.23 9.97
CA VAL A 195 -24.19 12.58 10.30
C VAL A 195 -23.82 13.91 9.68
N GLY A 196 -23.95 14.05 8.36
CA GLY A 196 -23.53 15.27 7.66
C GLY A 196 -24.30 16.49 8.14
N LYS A 197 -25.62 16.35 8.32
CA LYS A 197 -26.50 17.41 8.81
C LYS A 197 -26.07 17.90 10.19
N LYS A 198 -25.84 16.99 11.13
CA LYS A 198 -25.45 17.34 12.51
C LYS A 198 -24.06 17.94 12.60
N VAL A 199 -23.12 17.50 11.75
CA VAL A 199 -21.80 18.15 11.64
C VAL A 199 -21.94 19.59 11.14
N GLN A 200 -22.76 19.82 10.11
CA GLN A 200 -23.01 21.17 9.60
C GLN A 200 -23.72 22.07 10.63
N GLU A 201 -24.70 21.54 11.36
CA GLU A 201 -25.38 22.23 12.47
C GLU A 201 -24.36 22.63 13.55
N GLY A 202 -23.56 21.69 14.05
CA GLY A 202 -22.54 21.96 15.06
C GLY A 202 -21.48 22.94 14.59
N MET A 203 -21.01 22.82 13.35
CA MET A 203 -20.08 23.80 12.78
C MET A 203 -20.68 25.20 12.72
N THR A 204 -21.95 25.32 12.33
CA THR A 204 -22.64 26.61 12.23
C THR A 204 -22.83 27.23 13.61
N GLU A 205 -23.35 26.46 14.57
CA GLU A 205 -23.62 26.92 15.94
C GLU A 205 -22.34 27.35 16.68
N LEU A 206 -21.24 26.63 16.48
CA LEU A 206 -19.95 26.90 17.13
C LEU A 206 -19.08 27.92 16.36
N GLY A 207 -19.57 28.41 15.22
CA GLY A 207 -18.84 29.32 14.34
C GLY A 207 -17.51 28.72 13.86
N ILE A 208 -17.57 27.47 13.40
CA ILE A 208 -16.45 26.71 12.85
C ILE A 208 -16.49 26.80 11.32
N ASN A 209 -15.35 27.11 10.73
CA ASN A 209 -15.13 27.11 9.29
C ASN A 209 -13.79 26.42 8.98
N GLU A 210 -13.44 26.30 7.71
CA GLU A 210 -12.21 25.64 7.28
C GLU A 210 -10.95 26.24 7.93
N ASP A 211 -10.91 27.57 8.09
CA ASP A 211 -9.74 28.29 8.64
C ASP A 211 -9.50 28.02 10.12
N ASN A 212 -10.55 27.70 10.88
CA ASN A 212 -10.48 27.54 12.33
C ASN A 212 -10.83 26.12 12.83
N PHE A 213 -11.13 25.19 11.92
CA PHE A 213 -11.53 23.82 12.21
C PHE A 213 -10.57 23.15 13.21
N SER A 214 -9.27 23.14 12.92
CA SER A 214 -8.28 22.48 13.78
C SER A 214 -8.19 23.05 15.19
N LYS A 215 -8.51 24.34 15.39
CA LYS A 215 -8.45 25.00 16.71
C LYS A 215 -9.70 24.73 17.55
N LYS A 216 -10.82 24.46 16.89
CA LYS A 216 -12.14 24.27 17.52
C LYS A 216 -12.66 22.83 17.40
N LYS A 217 -11.83 21.90 16.91
CA LYS A 217 -12.22 20.51 16.69
C LYS A 217 -12.77 19.87 17.96
N ASP A 218 -12.12 20.09 19.11
CA ASP A 218 -12.56 19.49 20.37
C ASP A 218 -13.97 19.96 20.77
N LEU A 219 -14.33 21.22 20.50
CA LEU A 219 -15.68 21.73 20.74
C LEU A 219 -16.72 21.06 19.83
N LEU A 220 -16.35 20.78 18.58
CA LEU A 220 -17.20 20.04 17.65
C LEU A 220 -17.35 18.58 18.09
N ASP A 221 -16.26 17.94 18.52
CA ASP A 221 -16.27 16.57 19.02
C ASP A 221 -17.21 16.43 20.22
N ASP A 222 -17.18 17.37 21.18
CA ASP A 222 -18.08 17.40 22.34
C ASP A 222 -19.56 17.57 21.91
N TYR A 223 -19.85 18.53 21.01
CA TYR A 223 -21.20 18.75 20.48
C TYR A 223 -21.75 17.52 19.77
N LEU A 224 -20.93 16.88 18.93
CA LEU A 224 -21.33 15.70 18.16
C LEU A 224 -21.55 14.48 19.04
N TYR A 225 -20.75 14.33 20.09
CA TYR A 225 -20.90 13.23 21.04
C TYR A 225 -22.26 13.26 21.74
N GLU A 226 -22.76 14.44 22.14
CA GLU A 226 -24.11 14.62 22.69
C GLU A 226 -25.23 14.20 21.70
N HIS A 227 -24.91 14.21 20.40
CA HIS A 227 -25.81 13.83 19.32
C HIS A 227 -25.57 12.40 18.79
N ASN A 228 -24.82 11.57 19.52
CA ASN A 228 -24.46 10.19 19.13
C ASN A 228 -23.69 10.10 17.80
N ILE A 229 -22.90 11.14 17.49
CA ILE A 229 -21.97 11.16 16.37
C ILE A 229 -20.56 11.13 16.94
N TYR A 230 -19.80 10.15 16.50
CA TYR A 230 -18.51 9.83 17.08
C TYR A 230 -17.39 10.27 16.16
N PRO A 231 -16.27 10.76 16.71
CA PRO A 231 -15.09 11.10 15.92
C PRO A 231 -14.46 9.86 15.30
N GLN A 232 -13.57 10.11 14.34
CA GLN A 232 -12.78 9.07 13.69
C GLN A 232 -12.07 8.18 14.71
N HIS A 233 -12.27 6.86 14.59
CA HIS A 233 -11.56 5.86 15.36
C HIS A 233 -10.19 5.56 14.73
N HIS A 234 -9.13 5.54 15.53
CA HIS A 234 -7.79 5.24 15.03
C HIS A 234 -7.42 3.77 15.24
N HIS A 235 -7.11 3.09 14.15
CA HIS A 235 -6.50 1.76 14.18
C HIS A 235 -5.12 1.80 14.84
N SER A 236 -4.98 1.11 15.97
CA SER A 236 -3.70 0.97 16.66
C SER A 236 -2.96 -0.28 16.19
N MET A 237 -1.95 -0.10 15.32
CA MET A 237 -1.13 -1.20 14.82
C MET A 237 0.07 -1.53 15.73
N LYS A 238 0.09 -1.03 16.98
CA LYS A 238 1.24 -1.14 17.91
C LYS A 238 1.69 -2.59 18.15
N LYS A 239 0.74 -3.53 18.22
CA LYS A 239 1.00 -4.97 18.37
C LYS A 239 1.87 -5.55 17.26
N TYR A 240 1.87 -4.93 16.07
CA TYR A 240 2.57 -5.39 14.88
C TYR A 240 3.85 -4.59 14.57
N SER A 241 4.21 -3.61 15.40
CA SER A 241 5.42 -2.79 15.20
C SER A 241 6.72 -3.61 15.23
N TYR A 242 6.72 -4.83 15.78
CA TYR A 242 7.87 -5.72 15.73
C TYR A 242 8.31 -6.04 14.28
N VAL A 243 7.38 -6.07 13.31
CA VAL A 243 7.68 -6.30 11.89
C VAL A 243 8.63 -5.23 11.35
N PHE A 244 8.36 -3.97 11.68
CA PHE A 244 9.22 -2.85 11.35
C PHE A 244 10.62 -3.02 11.97
N TYR A 245 10.69 -3.25 13.29
CA TYR A 245 11.97 -3.36 13.99
C TYR A 245 12.82 -4.54 13.50
N LEU A 246 12.22 -5.70 13.23
CA LEU A 246 12.94 -6.85 12.68
C LEU A 246 13.48 -6.56 11.28
N THR A 247 12.67 -5.93 10.42
CA THR A 247 13.07 -5.62 9.04
C THR A 247 14.23 -4.62 9.01
N ILE A 248 14.13 -3.53 9.78
CA ILE A 248 15.20 -2.53 9.88
C ILE A 248 16.46 -3.14 10.50
N SER A 249 16.35 -3.96 11.53
CA SER A 249 17.50 -4.64 12.14
C SER A 249 18.21 -5.56 11.15
N GLY A 250 17.45 -6.34 10.38
CA GLY A 250 17.99 -7.18 9.30
C GLY A 250 18.71 -6.35 8.22
N CYS A 251 18.12 -5.24 7.80
CA CYS A 251 18.75 -4.33 6.85
C CYS A 251 20.05 -3.71 7.38
N LEU A 252 20.07 -3.29 8.65
CA LEU A 252 21.28 -2.77 9.27
C LEU A 252 22.39 -3.82 9.32
N ILE A 253 22.07 -5.09 9.62
CA ILE A 253 23.04 -6.19 9.58
C ILE A 253 23.61 -6.35 8.16
N ILE A 254 22.77 -6.34 7.13
CA ILE A 254 23.21 -6.42 5.72
C ILE A 254 24.13 -5.24 5.37
N ILE A 255 23.81 -4.02 5.82
CA ILE A 255 24.64 -2.82 5.60
C ILE A 255 25.96 -2.89 6.38
N ILE A 256 25.97 -3.45 7.58
CA ILE A 256 27.22 -3.57 8.35
C ILE A 256 28.12 -4.64 7.70
N LEU A 257 27.55 -5.79 7.32
CA LEU A 257 28.28 -6.85 6.64
C LEU A 257 28.79 -6.40 5.27
N GLY A 258 27.96 -5.71 4.48
CA GLY A 258 28.35 -5.16 3.18
C GLY A 258 29.49 -4.15 3.28
N ALA A 259 29.46 -3.29 4.30
CA ALA A 259 30.56 -2.38 4.60
C ALA A 259 31.82 -3.17 4.98
N TYR A 260 31.70 -4.15 5.87
CA TYR A 260 32.84 -4.99 6.27
C TYR A 260 33.54 -5.62 5.05
N PHE A 261 32.80 -6.24 4.13
CA PHE A 261 33.37 -6.84 2.91
C PHE A 261 34.03 -5.79 1.99
N LEU A 262 33.40 -4.63 1.77
CA LEU A 262 33.96 -3.59 0.90
C LEU A 262 35.24 -2.95 1.46
N PHE A 263 35.31 -2.77 2.78
CA PHE A 263 36.43 -2.08 3.44
C PHE A 263 37.58 -3.01 3.85
N PHE A 264 37.30 -4.24 4.29
CA PHE A 264 38.30 -5.15 4.85
C PHE A 264 38.74 -6.26 3.89
N PHE A 265 37.86 -6.79 3.04
CA PHE A 265 38.24 -7.86 2.11
C PHE A 265 39.19 -7.37 1.00
N LYS A 266 39.14 -6.08 0.64
CA LYS A 266 40.12 -5.43 -0.25
C LYS A 266 41.48 -5.14 0.41
N ARG A 267 41.57 -5.14 1.74
CA ARG A 267 42.85 -5.00 2.48
C ARG A 267 43.60 -6.33 2.54
N GLY A 268 42.89 -7.45 2.71
CA GLY A 268 43.49 -8.80 2.75
C GLY A 268 44.23 -9.22 1.46
N LYS A 269 43.90 -8.64 0.30
CA LYS A 269 44.66 -8.88 -0.95
C LYS A 269 46.00 -8.14 -1.04
N LYS A 270 46.31 -7.20 -0.14
CA LYS A 270 47.61 -6.52 -0.14
C LYS A 270 48.66 -7.19 0.75
N ASP A 271 48.23 -7.87 1.82
CA ASP A 271 49.17 -8.38 2.83
C ASP A 271 49.24 -9.91 2.90
N TYR A 272 48.49 -10.65 2.05
CA TYR A 272 48.60 -12.10 1.91
C TYR A 272 48.90 -12.52 0.47
N MET A 273 50.03 -12.04 -0.06
CA MET A 273 50.92 -12.85 -0.89
C MET A 273 52.34 -12.36 -0.63
N GLY A 274 52.97 -12.91 0.40
CA GLY A 274 54.42 -13.02 0.50
C GLY A 274 54.96 -13.90 -0.62
N ARG A 275 54.89 -13.39 -1.85
CA ARG A 275 55.74 -13.78 -2.95
C ARG A 275 56.31 -12.48 -3.48
N GLU A 276 57.57 -12.22 -3.15
CA GLU A 276 58.42 -11.46 -4.03
C GLU A 276 58.16 -11.98 -5.44
N THR A 277 57.69 -11.11 -6.33
CA THR A 277 57.62 -11.44 -7.75
C THR A 277 59.04 -11.84 -8.19
N PRO A 278 59.23 -12.99 -8.86
CA PRO A 278 60.55 -13.46 -9.30
C PRO A 278 61.20 -12.54 -10.35
N THR A 279 60.59 -11.39 -10.67
CA THR A 279 61.12 -10.37 -11.57
C THR A 279 61.92 -9.26 -10.88
N LYS A 280 62.06 -9.25 -9.55
CA LYS A 280 63.01 -8.35 -8.85
C LYS A 280 64.36 -9.00 -8.57
N THR A 281 64.41 -10.29 -8.25
CA THR A 281 65.67 -11.02 -8.02
C THR A 281 66.48 -11.27 -9.30
N PHE A 282 65.84 -11.30 -10.48
CA PHE A 282 66.53 -11.46 -11.77
C PHE A 282 67.07 -10.15 -12.37
N ARG A 283 66.67 -8.98 -11.87
CA ARG A 283 67.19 -7.70 -12.36
C ARG A 283 68.52 -7.31 -11.70
N ASP A 284 68.80 -7.86 -10.52
CA ASP A 284 70.02 -7.59 -9.76
C ASP A 284 71.10 -8.68 -9.90
N PHE A 285 70.84 -9.76 -10.66
CA PHE A 285 71.78 -10.88 -10.84
C PHE A 285 72.27 -11.10 -12.29
N GLY A 286 72.00 -10.20 -13.24
CA GLY A 286 72.17 -10.50 -14.68
C GLY A 286 72.64 -9.39 -15.61
N TYR A 287 73.36 -8.36 -15.14
CA TYR A 287 74.04 -7.39 -16.01
C TYR A 287 75.51 -7.19 -15.60
N GLN A 288 76.31 -8.20 -15.93
CA GLN A 288 77.74 -8.06 -16.18
C GLN A 288 77.98 -8.65 -17.57
N GLU A 289 77.66 -7.90 -18.63
CA GLU A 289 78.09 -8.25 -19.98
C GLU A 289 79.03 -7.18 -20.52
N LYS A 290 80.31 -7.54 -20.47
CA LYS A 290 81.41 -6.94 -21.22
C LYS A 290 81.02 -6.91 -22.71
N LYS A 291 81.03 -5.73 -23.33
CA LYS A 291 81.14 -5.62 -24.79
C LYS A 291 82.62 -5.54 -25.18
N TYR A 292 83.17 -6.68 -25.60
CA TYR A 292 84.28 -6.73 -26.54
C TYR A 292 83.74 -6.36 -27.93
N LYS A 293 84.50 -5.58 -28.70
CA LYS A 293 84.29 -5.36 -30.14
C LYS A 293 85.32 -6.17 -30.93
N ASP A 294 84.85 -6.76 -32.01
CA ASP A 294 85.48 -7.76 -32.87
C ASP A 294 86.85 -7.39 -33.50
N PRO A 295 87.65 -8.40 -33.87
CA PRO A 295 88.93 -8.24 -34.55
C PRO A 295 88.79 -8.23 -36.08
N LEU A 296 89.85 -7.71 -36.72
CA LEU A 296 90.28 -7.89 -38.12
C LEU A 296 89.67 -6.97 -39.18
N LEU A 297 90.34 -5.82 -39.38
CA LEU A 297 90.80 -5.40 -40.70
C LEU A 297 92.31 -5.69 -40.78
N VAL A 298 92.71 -6.21 -41.94
CA VAL A 298 93.99 -6.83 -42.29
C VAL A 298 94.84 -5.84 -43.09
N GLU A 299 96.15 -5.80 -42.76
CA GLU A 299 97.36 -5.44 -43.56
C GLU A 299 97.35 -4.09 -44.30
N ASP A 300 98.44 -3.35 -44.49
CA ASP A 300 99.88 -3.59 -44.37
C ASP A 300 100.59 -2.21 -44.41
N GLU A 301 101.92 -2.24 -44.38
CA GLU A 301 102.88 -1.14 -44.64
C GLU A 301 103.23 -0.24 -43.44
N LEU A 302 104.46 0.19 -43.22
CA LEU A 302 105.85 -0.26 -43.46
C LEU A 302 106.70 0.87 -42.85
N GLU A 303 107.79 0.50 -42.18
CA GLU A 303 109.07 1.23 -42.08
C GLU A 303 109.14 2.69 -41.57
N ASP A 304 109.80 2.83 -40.41
CA ASP A 304 111.06 3.58 -40.20
C ASP A 304 111.31 4.90 -40.96
N SER A 305 111.34 5.99 -40.19
CA SER A 305 112.57 6.78 -39.91
C SER A 305 112.30 7.83 -38.83
#